data_AF-A0A9D8KB16-F1
#
_entry.id   AF-A0A9D8KB16-F1
#
_cell.length_a   1.000
_cell.length_b   1.000
_cell.length_c   1.000
_cell.angle_alpha   90.00
_cell.angle_beta   90.00
_cell.angle_gamma   90.00
#
_symmetry.space_group_name_H-M   'P 1'
#
loop_
_entity.id
_entity.type
_entity.pdbx_description
1 polymer ?
#
loop_
_entity_poly.entity_id
_entity_poly.type
_entity_poly.pdbx_seq_one_letter_code
_entity_poly.pdbx_strand_id
1 'polypeptide(L)'
;MRKIASAAEADEWRLPHWDWADENVAGLPDLFTVATYVDLETNETKPNPLLSQPYQFEWAPGDPVLTPWPTTTYRNPGAGPVKALKSLGKMVENALREPTFTCFSPTLEQPHNSLHVWVMGYMATFRSAFDPIFWVHHATQASIRMLETFLVSRSNSMTSRPVPFLK
;
A
#
# COMPACT_ATOMS: atom_id res chain seq x y z
N MET A 1 13.37 -7.51 30.39
CA MET A 1 12.18 -7.15 29.60
C MET A 1 12.58 -6.04 28.63
N ARG A 2 12.55 -6.30 27.30
CA ARG A 2 12.69 -5.22 26.31
C ARG A 2 11.36 -4.46 26.29
N LYS A 3 11.39 -3.18 26.64
CA LYS A 3 10.24 -2.30 26.48
C LYS A 3 10.05 -2.10 24.98
N ILE A 4 8.88 -2.49 24.48
CA ILE A 4 8.42 -2.17 23.13
C ILE A 4 7.65 -0.85 23.27
N ALA A 5 7.70 0.02 22.27
CA ALA A 5 7.00 1.31 22.27
C ALA A 5 5.51 1.11 22.62
N SER A 6 4.94 2.04 23.39
CA SER A 6 3.51 2.10 23.67
C SER A 6 2.71 2.33 22.38
N ALA A 7 1.39 2.08 22.41
CA ALA A 7 0.54 2.32 21.23
C ALA A 7 0.57 3.79 20.77
N ALA A 8 0.64 4.74 21.70
CA ALA A 8 0.75 6.17 21.41
C ALA A 8 2.10 6.52 20.76
N GLU A 9 3.20 5.99 21.28
CA GLU A 9 4.53 6.14 20.64
C GLU A 9 4.58 5.43 19.28
N ALA A 10 3.89 4.30 19.12
CA ALA A 10 3.79 3.66 17.82
C ALA A 10 2.98 4.52 16.83
N ASP A 11 1.94 5.23 17.29
CA ASP A 11 1.15 6.13 16.44
C ASP A 11 1.95 7.35 15.95
N GLU A 12 2.88 7.86 16.74
CA GLU A 12 3.78 8.94 16.32
C GLU A 12 4.82 8.51 15.27
N TRP A 13 5.20 7.23 15.24
CA TRP A 13 6.30 6.72 14.42
C TRP A 13 5.88 5.72 13.33
N ARG A 14 4.58 5.55 13.11
CA ARG A 14 4.05 4.67 12.05
C ARG A 14 4.34 5.27 10.68
N LEU A 15 4.74 4.41 9.75
CA LEU A 15 4.74 4.78 8.35
C LEU A 15 3.32 5.22 7.96
N PRO A 16 3.16 6.38 7.29
CA PRO A 16 1.86 6.75 6.74
C PRO A 16 1.40 5.67 5.76
N HIS A 17 0.09 5.55 5.61
CA HIS A 17 -0.52 4.64 4.65
C HIS A 17 -1.28 5.44 3.59
N TRP A 18 -1.41 4.88 2.39
CA TRP A 18 -2.17 5.46 1.30
C TRP A 18 -3.44 4.64 1.14
N ASP A 19 -4.56 5.17 1.60
CA ASP A 19 -5.85 4.48 1.47
C ASP A 19 -6.37 4.56 0.02
N TRP A 20 -5.80 3.71 -0.84
CA TRP A 20 -6.18 3.60 -2.24
C TRP A 20 -7.49 2.84 -2.47
N ALA A 21 -8.03 2.20 -1.43
CA ALA A 21 -9.29 1.46 -1.48
C ALA A 21 -10.51 2.37 -1.19
N ASP A 22 -10.28 3.57 -0.64
CA ASP A 22 -11.32 4.56 -0.38
C ASP A 22 -12.07 5.00 -1.66
N GLU A 23 -13.38 5.22 -1.55
CA GLU A 23 -14.24 5.61 -2.67
C GLU A 23 -13.87 6.98 -3.28
N ASN A 24 -13.24 7.85 -2.49
CA ASN A 24 -12.80 9.19 -2.83
C ASN A 24 -11.35 9.23 -3.34
N VAL A 25 -10.68 8.09 -3.47
CA VAL A 25 -9.31 8.04 -4.02
C VAL A 25 -9.25 8.75 -5.38
N ALA A 26 -8.30 9.68 -5.50
CA ALA A 26 -8.15 10.54 -6.68
C ALA A 26 -6.91 10.19 -7.53
N GLY A 27 -6.06 9.28 -7.06
CA GLY A 27 -4.82 8.89 -7.74
C GLY A 27 -3.68 8.72 -6.75
N LEU A 28 -2.45 8.98 -7.22
CA LEU A 28 -1.28 9.04 -6.36
C LEU A 28 -1.41 10.25 -5.39
N PRO A 29 -1.02 10.10 -4.11
CA PRO A 29 -0.98 11.23 -3.19
C PRO A 29 0.02 12.30 -3.63
N ASP A 30 -0.27 13.57 -3.38
CA ASP A 30 0.59 14.71 -3.78
C ASP A 30 2.02 14.58 -3.26
N LEU A 31 2.19 13.99 -2.07
CA LEU A 31 3.48 13.66 -1.47
C LEU A 31 4.41 12.87 -2.41
N PHE A 32 3.85 12.15 -3.38
CA PHE A 32 4.55 11.31 -4.34
C PHE A 32 4.59 11.90 -5.76
N THR A 33 4.03 13.09 -5.99
CA THR A 33 3.92 13.70 -7.33
C THR A 33 4.56 15.09 -7.41
N VAL A 34 4.64 15.82 -6.30
CA VAL A 34 5.26 17.15 -6.29
C VAL A 34 6.79 17.08 -6.35
N ALA A 35 7.40 17.97 -7.13
CA ALA A 35 8.85 17.98 -7.35
C ALA A 35 9.66 18.43 -6.11
N THR A 36 9.07 19.31 -5.30
CA THR A 36 9.74 19.97 -4.19
C THR A 36 8.79 20.14 -3.01
N TYR A 37 9.35 20.30 -1.81
CA TYR A 37 8.62 20.67 -0.60
C TYR A 37 9.30 21.87 0.08
N VAL A 38 8.56 22.57 0.95
CA VAL A 38 9.13 23.60 1.82
C VAL A 38 9.50 22.95 3.15
N ASP A 39 10.77 23.02 3.50
CA ASP A 39 11.28 22.54 4.78
C ASP A 39 10.79 23.47 5.91
N LEU A 40 10.11 22.93 6.92
CA LEU A 40 9.53 23.75 7.98
C LEU A 40 10.56 24.27 8.98
N GLU A 41 11.75 23.66 9.06
CA GLU A 41 12.83 24.10 9.95
C GLU A 41 13.66 25.22 9.31
N THR A 42 13.97 25.08 8.01
CA THR A 42 14.80 26.06 7.29
C THR A 42 14.02 27.05 6.43
N ASN A 43 12.74 26.80 6.19
CA ASN A 43 11.86 27.54 5.28
C ASN A 43 12.37 27.58 3.82
N GLU A 44 13.24 26.64 3.45
CA GLU A 44 13.81 26.50 2.11
C GLU A 44 13.00 25.53 1.24
N THR A 45 13.00 25.75 -0.08
CA THR A 45 12.46 24.78 -1.03
C THR A 45 13.50 23.70 -1.33
N LYS A 46 13.19 22.43 -1.06
CA LYS A 46 14.08 21.27 -1.26
C LYS A 46 13.46 20.24 -2.22
N PRO A 47 14.27 19.44 -2.94
CA PRO A 47 13.76 18.33 -3.73
C PRO A 47 12.98 17.35 -2.88
N ASN A 48 11.84 16.87 -3.38
CA ASN A 48 11.03 15.90 -2.67
C ASN A 48 11.68 14.51 -2.69
N PRO A 49 12.11 13.96 -1.53
CA PRO A 49 12.71 12.62 -1.51
C PRO A 49 11.71 11.52 -1.87
N LEU A 50 10.41 11.76 -1.78
CA LEU A 50 9.38 10.76 -2.07
C LEU A 50 8.99 10.71 -3.55
N LEU A 51 9.45 11.67 -4.36
CA LEU A 51 9.17 11.71 -5.78
C LEU A 51 9.80 10.53 -6.53
N SER A 52 11.11 10.33 -6.35
CA SER A 52 11.93 9.33 -7.04
C SER A 52 13.23 9.09 -6.27
N GLN A 53 13.82 7.90 -6.40
CA GLN A 53 15.10 7.57 -5.75
C GLN A 53 16.17 7.17 -6.77
N PRO A 54 17.46 7.49 -6.53
CA PRO A 54 18.55 6.95 -7.33
C PRO A 54 18.51 5.42 -7.36
N TYR A 55 18.80 4.85 -8.52
CA TYR A 55 18.81 3.41 -8.73
C TYR A 55 19.98 3.01 -9.61
N GLN A 56 20.75 2.02 -9.15
CA GLN A 56 22.04 1.66 -9.74
C GLN A 56 22.23 0.15 -9.95
N PHE A 57 21.25 -0.68 -9.59
CA PHE A 57 21.39 -2.12 -9.79
C PHE A 57 21.24 -2.49 -11.27
N GLU A 58 22.06 -3.43 -11.69
CA GLU A 58 22.00 -3.98 -13.04
C GLU A 58 20.63 -4.63 -13.28
N TRP A 59 20.13 -4.39 -14.48
CA TRP A 59 18.89 -4.98 -14.96
C TRP A 59 19.19 -6.39 -15.48
N ALA A 60 18.40 -7.37 -15.03
CA ALA A 60 18.63 -8.80 -15.23
C ALA A 60 17.74 -9.35 -16.36
N PRO A 61 18.06 -10.52 -16.93
CA PRO A 61 17.16 -11.20 -17.88
C PRO A 61 15.78 -11.43 -17.26
N GLY A 62 14.73 -10.88 -17.89
CA GLY A 62 13.35 -10.92 -17.39
C GLY A 62 12.79 -9.57 -16.95
N ASP A 63 13.64 -8.56 -16.78
CA ASP A 63 13.20 -7.17 -16.62
C ASP A 63 12.68 -6.57 -17.94
N PRO A 64 11.78 -5.56 -17.89
CA PRO A 64 11.35 -4.85 -19.09
C PRO A 64 12.56 -4.22 -19.79
N VAL A 65 12.75 -4.47 -21.08
CA VAL A 65 13.88 -3.92 -21.85
C VAL A 65 13.68 -2.42 -22.05
N LEU A 66 14.35 -1.60 -21.23
CA LEU A 66 14.35 -0.14 -21.34
C LEU A 66 15.75 0.33 -21.78
N THR A 67 15.80 1.10 -22.87
CA THR A 67 17.07 1.63 -23.40
C THR A 67 16.97 3.16 -23.56
N PRO A 68 17.73 3.96 -22.80
CA PRO A 68 18.64 3.57 -21.70
C PRO A 68 17.87 3.12 -20.45
N TRP A 69 18.58 2.42 -19.57
CA TRP A 69 18.05 2.04 -18.27
C TRP A 69 17.82 3.28 -17.39
N PRO A 70 16.67 3.39 -16.70
CA PRO A 70 16.43 4.46 -15.75
C PRO A 70 17.44 4.39 -14.60
N THR A 71 18.08 5.53 -14.31
CA THR A 71 19.00 5.71 -13.17
C THR A 71 18.29 6.19 -11.90
N THR A 72 16.98 6.36 -11.98
CA THR A 72 16.09 6.70 -10.88
C THR A 72 14.82 5.86 -10.96
N THR A 73 14.18 5.66 -9.80
CA THR A 73 12.84 5.07 -9.76
C THR A 73 11.85 6.01 -10.43
N TYR A 74 10.86 5.43 -11.08
CA TYR A 74 9.79 6.19 -11.71
C TYR A 74 8.49 5.43 -11.58
N ARG A 75 7.41 6.19 -11.59
CA ARG A 75 6.04 5.73 -11.63
C ARG A 75 5.45 6.21 -12.94
N ASN A 76 4.63 5.39 -13.57
CA ASN A 76 3.96 5.81 -14.78
C ASN A 76 2.54 5.24 -14.78
N PRO A 77 1.68 5.68 -13.85
CA PRO A 77 0.32 5.16 -13.76
C PRO A 77 -0.46 5.33 -15.07
N GLY A 78 0.10 6.06 -16.04
CA GLY A 78 -0.09 5.75 -17.46
C GLY A 78 -1.54 5.97 -17.86
N ALA A 79 -2.12 7.09 -17.41
CA ALA A 79 -3.54 7.41 -17.58
C ALA A 79 -4.50 6.26 -17.21
N GLY A 80 -4.09 5.31 -16.36
CA GLY A 80 -4.96 4.31 -15.77
C GLY A 80 -6.10 5.08 -15.11
N PRO A 81 -7.35 4.97 -15.60
CA PRO A 81 -8.39 5.88 -15.18
C PRO A 81 -8.57 5.74 -13.68
N VAL A 82 -8.80 6.85 -12.97
CA VAL A 82 -9.14 6.82 -11.53
C VAL A 82 -10.29 5.82 -11.28
N LYS A 83 -11.16 5.60 -12.27
CA LYS A 83 -12.17 4.54 -12.28
C LYS A 83 -11.60 3.13 -12.06
N ALA A 84 -10.47 2.78 -12.67
CA ALA A 84 -9.80 1.50 -12.47
C ALA A 84 -9.25 1.39 -11.04
N LEU A 85 -8.61 2.46 -10.53
CA LEU A 85 -8.16 2.51 -9.13
C LEU A 85 -9.33 2.30 -8.15
N LYS A 86 -10.43 3.04 -8.34
CA LYS A 86 -11.67 2.88 -7.56
C LYS A 86 -12.28 1.49 -7.65
N SER A 87 -12.05 0.76 -8.74
CA SER A 87 -12.56 -0.62 -8.86
C SER A 87 -11.82 -1.60 -7.95
N LEU A 88 -10.59 -1.30 -7.55
CA LEU A 88 -9.80 -2.13 -6.64
C LEU A 88 -10.38 -2.14 -5.23
N GLY A 89 -10.97 -1.03 -4.76
CA GLY A 89 -11.66 -0.97 -3.47
C GLY A 89 -12.75 -2.03 -3.32
N LYS A 90 -13.52 -2.30 -4.40
CA LYS A 90 -14.55 -3.36 -4.41
C LYS A 90 -13.95 -4.77 -4.29
N MET A 91 -12.78 -4.99 -4.87
CA MET A 91 -12.05 -6.25 -4.72
C MET A 91 -11.55 -6.43 -3.29
N VAL A 92 -11.11 -5.35 -2.63
CA VAL A 92 -10.78 -5.37 -1.20
C VAL A 92 -12.01 -5.72 -0.35
N GLU A 93 -13.16 -5.10 -0.61
CA GLU A 93 -14.39 -5.44 0.10
C GLU A 93 -14.77 -6.92 -0.05
N ASN A 94 -14.59 -7.49 -1.24
CA ASN A 94 -14.82 -8.91 -1.47
C ASN A 94 -13.86 -9.78 -0.67
N ALA A 95 -12.57 -9.44 -0.63
CA ALA A 95 -11.60 -10.13 0.20
C ALA A 95 -11.99 -10.08 1.68
N LEU A 96 -12.42 -8.93 2.19
CA LEU A 96 -12.85 -8.76 3.59
C LEU A 96 -14.07 -9.62 3.96
N ARG A 97 -14.88 -10.05 2.98
CA ARG A 97 -16.03 -10.94 3.19
C ARG A 97 -15.64 -12.42 3.32
N GLU A 98 -14.44 -12.81 2.90
CA GLU A 98 -13.98 -14.21 2.91
C GLU A 98 -14.05 -14.84 4.31
N PRO A 99 -14.51 -16.09 4.48
CA PRO A 99 -14.83 -16.63 5.80
C PRO A 99 -13.60 -17.02 6.62
N THR A 100 -12.48 -17.31 5.97
CA THR A 100 -11.27 -17.83 6.60
C THR A 100 -10.05 -17.09 6.08
N PHE A 101 -8.97 -17.08 6.88
CA PHE A 101 -7.69 -16.50 6.45
C PHE A 101 -7.16 -17.14 5.17
N THR A 102 -7.36 -18.46 5.01
CA THR A 102 -6.93 -19.22 3.83
C THR A 102 -7.64 -18.80 2.54
N CYS A 103 -8.85 -18.24 2.63
CA CYS A 103 -9.56 -17.65 1.49
C CYS A 103 -9.25 -16.15 1.36
N PHE A 104 -9.23 -15.43 2.48
CA PHE A 104 -8.93 -13.99 2.53
C PHE A 104 -7.57 -13.64 1.91
N SER A 105 -6.50 -14.33 2.33
CA SER A 105 -5.14 -13.98 1.92
C SER A 105 -4.95 -14.00 0.39
N PRO A 106 -5.31 -15.09 -0.33
CA PRO A 106 -5.20 -15.10 -1.79
C PRO A 106 -6.20 -14.14 -2.47
N THR A 107 -7.41 -13.95 -1.93
CA THR A 107 -8.37 -12.99 -2.51
C THR A 107 -7.87 -11.54 -2.38
N LEU A 108 -7.18 -11.20 -1.28
CA LEU A 108 -6.59 -9.89 -1.06
C LEU A 108 -5.33 -9.64 -1.90
N GLU A 109 -4.59 -10.68 -2.27
CA GLU A 109 -3.40 -10.58 -3.12
C GLU A 109 -3.74 -10.07 -4.54
N GLN A 110 -4.97 -10.28 -5.01
CA GLN A 110 -5.37 -9.82 -6.34
C GLN A 110 -5.42 -8.28 -6.47
N PRO A 111 -6.16 -7.52 -5.62
CA PRO A 111 -6.12 -6.06 -5.66
C PRO A 111 -4.75 -5.48 -5.28
N HIS A 112 -3.96 -6.20 -4.46
CA HIS A 112 -2.55 -5.86 -4.21
C HIS A 112 -1.74 -5.78 -5.52
N ASN A 113 -1.68 -6.89 -6.24
CA ASN A 113 -0.92 -7.01 -7.48
C ASN A 113 -1.47 -6.04 -8.55
N SER A 114 -2.78 -5.83 -8.54
CA SER A 114 -3.44 -4.87 -9.45
C SER A 114 -3.04 -3.43 -9.16
N LEU A 115 -2.79 -3.04 -7.91
CA LEU A 115 -2.30 -1.70 -7.58
C LEU A 115 -0.85 -1.51 -8.02
N HIS A 116 0.02 -2.50 -7.79
CA HIS A 116 1.39 -2.51 -8.31
C HIS A 116 1.41 -2.24 -9.83
N VAL A 117 0.54 -2.94 -10.55
CA VAL A 117 0.35 -2.72 -12.00
C VAL A 117 -0.25 -1.35 -12.27
N TRP A 118 -1.24 -0.87 -11.52
CA TRP A 118 -1.85 0.45 -11.74
C TRP A 118 -0.84 1.59 -11.59
N VAL A 119 0.08 1.54 -10.62
CA VAL A 119 1.12 2.56 -10.43
C VAL A 119 2.19 2.50 -11.54
N MET A 120 2.41 1.31 -12.11
CA MET A 120 3.38 1.04 -13.19
C MET A 120 4.82 1.48 -12.85
N GLY A 121 5.69 1.51 -13.86
CA GLY A 121 7.11 1.81 -13.68
C GLY A 121 7.77 0.76 -12.78
N TYR A 122 8.55 1.20 -11.79
CA TYR A 122 9.19 0.28 -10.85
C TYR A 122 8.17 -0.52 -10.03
N MET A 123 6.99 0.05 -9.74
CA MET A 123 5.95 -0.62 -8.95
C MET A 123 5.37 -1.86 -9.66
N ALA A 124 5.42 -1.94 -10.99
CA ALA A 124 4.97 -3.12 -11.73
C ALA A 124 6.05 -4.21 -11.89
N THR A 125 7.20 -4.07 -11.23
CA THR A 125 8.34 -4.98 -11.31
C THR A 125 8.70 -5.52 -9.92
N PHE A 126 9.56 -6.53 -9.85
CA PHE A 126 10.15 -7.01 -8.59
C PHE A 126 11.14 -6.02 -7.95
N ARG A 127 11.31 -4.83 -8.53
CA ARG A 127 12.14 -3.74 -8.04
C ARG A 127 11.30 -2.64 -7.36
N SER A 128 10.01 -2.88 -7.15
CA SER A 128 9.08 -1.94 -6.51
C SER A 128 9.58 -1.40 -5.18
N ALA A 129 10.28 -2.22 -4.38
CA ALA A 129 10.78 -1.85 -3.05
C ALA A 129 11.78 -0.67 -3.04
N PHE A 130 12.38 -0.35 -4.19
CA PHE A 130 13.27 0.81 -4.33
C PHE A 130 12.50 2.13 -4.47
N ASP A 131 11.23 2.08 -4.84
CA ASP A 131 10.40 3.26 -4.97
C ASP A 131 9.71 3.59 -3.63
N PRO A 132 9.78 4.84 -3.12
CA PRO A 132 9.24 5.18 -1.80
C PRO A 132 7.75 4.86 -1.59
N ILE A 133 6.92 4.87 -2.65
CA ILE A 133 5.49 4.60 -2.53
C ILE A 133 5.19 3.15 -2.17
N PHE A 134 6.13 2.23 -2.44
CA PHE A 134 6.02 0.82 -2.06
C PHE A 134 5.73 0.68 -0.57
N TRP A 135 6.51 1.35 0.27
CA TRP A 135 6.39 1.22 1.71
C TRP A 135 5.04 1.73 2.23
N VAL A 136 4.48 2.76 1.60
CA VAL A 136 3.18 3.32 1.96
C VAL A 136 2.01 2.48 1.41
N HIS A 137 2.18 1.86 0.23
CA HIS A 137 1.25 0.86 -0.30
C HIS A 137 1.20 -0.38 0.61
N HIS A 138 2.36 -0.94 0.94
CA HIS A 138 2.47 -2.05 1.87
C HIS A 138 2.12 -1.62 3.30
N ALA A 139 2.19 -0.33 3.63
CA ALA A 139 1.62 0.16 4.87
C ALA A 139 0.08 0.06 4.91
N THR A 140 -0.57 -0.02 3.75
CA THR A 140 -2.04 -0.12 3.62
C THR A 140 -2.48 -1.57 3.55
N GLN A 141 -1.72 -2.40 2.82
CA GLN A 141 -2.05 -3.80 2.57
C GLN A 141 -1.40 -4.76 3.57
N ALA A 142 -0.11 -4.56 3.85
CA ALA A 142 0.68 -5.39 4.74
C ALA A 142 0.65 -4.89 6.19
N SER A 143 0.41 -3.60 6.44
CA SER A 143 0.05 -3.18 7.80
C SER A 143 -1.40 -3.47 8.01
N ILE A 144 -1.67 -4.42 8.90
CA ILE A 144 -2.44 -4.06 10.08
C ILE A 144 -3.88 -3.67 9.75
N ARG A 145 -4.26 -2.54 9.15
CA ARG A 145 -5.65 -2.16 8.82
C ARG A 145 -6.50 -3.25 8.14
N MET A 146 -6.18 -3.72 6.93
CA MET A 146 -7.08 -4.68 6.24
C MET A 146 -7.12 -6.05 6.94
N LEU A 147 -5.96 -6.52 7.43
CA LEU A 147 -5.87 -7.76 8.21
C LEU A 147 -6.53 -7.63 9.60
N GLU A 148 -6.39 -6.50 10.28
CA GLU A 148 -7.06 -6.15 11.54
C GLU A 148 -8.55 -6.05 11.31
N THR A 149 -9.01 -5.35 10.26
CA THR A 149 -10.42 -5.27 9.90
C THR A 149 -10.98 -6.66 9.70
N PHE A 150 -10.26 -7.52 8.99
CA PHE A 150 -10.62 -8.93 8.85
C PHE A 150 -10.69 -9.64 10.21
N LEU A 151 -9.63 -9.59 11.02
CA LEU A 151 -9.55 -10.28 12.31
C LEU A 151 -10.60 -9.79 13.32
N VAL A 152 -10.83 -8.47 13.39
CA VAL A 152 -11.86 -7.83 14.25
C VAL A 152 -13.26 -8.23 13.79
N SER A 153 -13.52 -8.27 12.48
CA SER A 153 -14.83 -8.74 11.97
C SER A 153 -15.10 -10.20 12.38
N ARG A 154 -14.06 -11.04 12.42
CA ARG A 154 -14.16 -12.46 12.79
C ARG A 154 -14.29 -12.66 14.29
N SER A 155 -13.61 -11.88 15.12
CA SER A 155 -13.75 -11.96 16.58
C SER A 155 -15.18 -11.56 17.03
N ASN A 156 -15.75 -10.52 16.43
CA ASN A 156 -17.12 -10.09 16.71
C ASN A 156 -18.19 -11.07 16.20
N SER A 157 -17.88 -11.89 15.19
CA SER A 157 -18.80 -12.94 14.72
C SER A 157 -18.91 -14.12 15.71
N MET A 158 -17.87 -14.39 16.50
CA MET A 158 -17.84 -15.52 17.44
C MET A 158 -18.61 -15.27 18.75
N THR A 159 -18.82 -14.02 19.15
CA THR A 159 -19.55 -13.65 20.39
C THR A 159 -21.08 -13.71 20.24
N SER A 160 -21.60 -14.01 19.05
CA SER A 160 -23.04 -14.02 18.74
C SER A 160 -23.73 -15.39 18.77
N ARG A 161 -23.02 -16.47 19.14
CA ARG A 161 -23.65 -17.81 19.21
C ARG A 161 -24.42 -17.98 20.53
N PRO A 162 -25.76 -18.12 20.52
CA PRO A 162 -26.48 -18.49 21.73
C PRO A 162 -26.06 -19.90 22.15
N VAL A 163 -25.57 -20.02 23.38
CA VAL A 163 -25.31 -21.32 24.01
C VAL A 163 -26.67 -22.00 24.18
N PRO A 164 -26.93 -23.18 23.58
CA PRO A 164 -28.17 -23.88 23.84
C PRO A 164 -28.15 -24.36 25.29
N PHE A 165 -29.04 -23.81 26.11
CA PHE A 165 -29.37 -24.36 27.41
C PHE A 165 -29.94 -25.77 27.19
N LEU A 166 -29.14 -26.80 27.47
CA LEU A 166 -29.66 -28.14 27.69
C LEU A 166 -30.39 -28.13 29.04
N LYS A 167 -31.68 -28.48 29.00
CA LYS A 167 -32.51 -28.77 30.18
C LYS A 167 -32.04 -30.07 30.83
#